data_AF-A0A3E0TYY2-F1
#
_entry.id   AF-A0A3E0TYY2-F1
#
_cell.length_a   1.000
_cell.length_b   1.000
_cell.length_c   1.000
_cell.angle_alpha   90.00
_cell.angle_beta   90.00
_cell.angle_gamma   90.00
#
_symmetry.space_group_name_H-M   'P 1'
#
loop_
_entity.id
_entity.type
_entity.pdbx_description
1 polymer ?
#
loop_
_entity_poly.entity_id
_entity_poly.type
_entity_poly.pdbx_seq_one_letter_code
_entity_poly.pdbx_strand_id
1 'polypeptide(L)'
;MTIIAILVTVFGLLMADESGKLTANIVKQLVSLLALVVATVLLCYQFGTLRGVFVFLGVASVLGTLLTLFRAKLINNSVHTS
;
A
#
# COMPACT_ATOMS: atom_id res chain seq x y z
N MET A 1 7.03 -9.35 -13.99
CA MET A 1 5.61 -9.01 -13.76
C MET A 1 5.33 -8.82 -12.27
N THR A 2 5.63 -9.81 -11.41
CA THR A 2 5.57 -9.70 -9.93
C THR A 2 6.26 -8.49 -9.31
N ILE A 3 7.53 -8.21 -9.65
CA ILE A 3 8.27 -7.06 -9.10
C ILE A 3 7.56 -5.73 -9.43
N ILE A 4 7.00 -5.63 -10.63
CA ILE A 4 6.23 -4.45 -11.07
C ILE A 4 4.96 -4.31 -10.25
N ALA A 5 4.23 -5.41 -10.02
CA ALA A 5 3.03 -5.39 -9.18
C ALA A 5 3.33 -4.96 -7.73
N ILE A 6 4.47 -5.37 -7.17
CA ILE A 6 4.92 -4.95 -5.84
C ILE A 6 5.21 -3.45 -5.83
N LEU A 7 5.97 -2.93 -6.81
CA LEU A 7 6.26 -1.49 -6.91
C LEU A 7 4.99 -0.65 -7.07
N VAL A 8 4.03 -1.11 -7.89
CA VAL A 8 2.72 -0.44 -8.06
C VAL A 8 1.91 -0.47 -6.77
N THR A 9 1.96 -1.57 -6.01
CA THR A 9 1.30 -1.70 -4.71
C THR A 9 1.89 -0.70 -3.71
N VAL A 10 3.22 -0.59 -3.63
CA VAL A 10 3.91 0.38 -2.77
C VAL A 10 3.55 1.81 -3.15
N PHE A 11 3.55 2.12 -4.46
CA PHE A 11 3.19 3.45 -4.94
C PHE A 11 1.74 3.81 -4.61
N GLY A 12 0.80 2.90 -4.85
CA GLY A 12 -0.61 3.09 -4.49
C GLY A 12 -0.80 3.33 -2.99
N LEU A 13 -0.09 2.57 -2.14
CA LEU A 13 -0.18 2.69 -0.69
C LEU A 13 0.39 4.03 -0.18
N LEU A 14 1.52 4.47 -0.73
CA LEU A 14 2.11 5.77 -0.40
C LEU A 14 1.23 6.94 -0.86
N MET A 15 0.56 6.80 -2.00
CA MET A 15 -0.35 7.82 -2.52
C MET A 15 -1.65 7.92 -1.70
N ALA A 16 -2.10 6.79 -1.12
CA ALA A 16 -3.29 6.72 -0.27
C ALA A 16 -3.08 7.35 1.11
N ASP A 17 -1.83 7.32 1.60
CA ASP A 17 -1.48 7.82 2.92
C ASP A 17 -0.98 9.27 2.86
N GLU A 18 -1.79 10.20 3.38
CA GLU A 18 -1.40 11.59 3.52
C GLU A 18 -1.44 11.94 5.02
N SER A 19 -0.28 12.03 5.64
CA SER A 19 -0.14 12.37 7.07
C SER A 19 -0.86 11.44 8.06
N GLY A 20 -1.14 10.19 7.70
CA GLY A 20 -1.56 9.13 8.63
C GLY A 20 -3.06 8.99 8.72
N LYS A 21 -3.75 9.69 7.82
CA LYS A 21 -5.15 9.57 7.52
C LYS A 21 -5.26 9.22 6.05
N LEU A 22 -6.37 8.57 5.70
CA LEU A 22 -6.75 8.40 4.30
C LEU A 22 -6.73 9.78 3.64
N THR A 23 -5.99 9.94 2.54
CA THR A 23 -5.88 11.23 1.84
C THR A 23 -7.27 11.83 1.66
N ALA A 24 -7.48 13.06 2.13
CA ALA A 24 -8.76 13.75 1.98
C ALA A 24 -9.00 14.18 0.53
N ASN A 25 -7.95 14.13 -0.29
CA ASN A 25 -8.02 14.48 -1.70
C ASN A 25 -8.55 13.30 -2.51
N ILE A 26 -9.81 13.41 -2.94
CA ILE A 26 -10.50 12.44 -3.80
C ILE A 26 -9.68 12.00 -5.01
N VAL A 27 -8.89 12.90 -5.61
CA VAL A 27 -8.06 12.56 -6.78
C VAL A 27 -6.95 11.58 -6.39
N LYS A 28 -6.26 11.81 -5.27
CA LYS A 28 -5.20 10.93 -4.78
C LYS A 28 -5.77 9.59 -4.31
N GLN A 29 -6.95 9.61 -3.69
CA GLN A 29 -7.67 8.41 -3.29
C GLN A 29 -8.03 7.56 -4.52
N LEU A 30 -8.56 8.17 -5.59
CA LEU A 30 -8.91 7.48 -6.83
C LEU A 30 -7.69 6.88 -7.52
N VAL A 31 -6.58 7.62 -7.58
CA VAL A 31 -5.31 7.16 -8.17
C VAL A 31 -4.73 5.99 -7.36
N SER A 32 -4.78 6.06 -6.03
CA SER A 32 -4.32 4.96 -5.17
C SER A 32 -5.14 3.68 -5.38
N LEU A 33 -6.45 3.82 -5.53
CA LEU A 33 -7.37 2.70 -5.72
C LEU A 33 -7.14 2.06 -7.10
N LEU A 34 -7.00 2.87 -8.14
CA LEU A 34 -6.65 2.38 -9.48
C LEU A 34 -5.31 1.63 -9.48
N ALA A 35 -4.29 2.16 -8.79
CA ALA A 35 -3.00 1.49 -8.69
C ALA A 35 -3.11 0.12 -7.99
N LEU A 36 -3.87 0.03 -6.89
CA LEU A 36 -4.09 -1.22 -6.16
C LEU A 36 -4.88 -2.24 -6.99
N VAL A 37 -5.89 -1.79 -7.73
CA VAL A 37 -6.66 -2.65 -8.65
C VAL A 37 -5.77 -3.21 -9.74
N VAL A 38 -4.95 -2.37 -10.39
CA VAL A 38 -3.99 -2.81 -11.42
C VAL A 38 -2.98 -3.80 -10.85
N ALA A 39 -2.45 -3.55 -9.66
CA ALA A 39 -1.54 -4.47 -8.98
C ALA A 39 -2.19 -5.84 -8.70
N THR A 40 -3.45 -5.84 -8.25
CA THR A 40 -4.22 -7.06 -8.00
C THR A 40 -4.43 -7.84 -9.30
N VAL A 41 -4.84 -7.17 -10.38
CA VAL A 41 -5.06 -7.79 -11.69
C VAL A 41 -3.78 -8.41 -12.24
N LEU A 42 -2.64 -7.73 -12.10
CA LEU A 42 -1.33 -8.25 -12.52
C LEU A 42 -0.95 -9.53 -11.75
N LEU A 43 -1.20 -9.58 -10.44
CA LEU A 43 -0.94 -10.77 -9.62
C LEU A 43 -1.90 -11.92 -9.95
N CYS A 44 -3.18 -11.62 -10.19
CA CYS A 44 -4.18 -12.60 -10.63
C CYS A 44 -3.84 -13.20 -11.99
N TYR A 45 -3.35 -12.39 -12.93
CA TYR A 45 -2.92 -12.88 -14.24
C TYR A 45 -1.73 -13.85 -14.12
N GLN A 46 -0.80 -13.58 -13.19
CA GLN A 46 0.42 -14.38 -13.09
C GLN A 46 0.27 -15.67 -12.27
N PHE A 47 -0.52 -15.68 -11.20
CA PHE A 47 -0.64 -16.84 -10.31
C PHE A 47 -2.00 -17.55 -10.39
N GLY A 48 -2.91 -17.03 -11.21
CA GLY A 48 -4.33 -17.41 -11.23
C GLY A 48 -5.15 -16.62 -10.21
N THR A 49 -6.45 -16.44 -10.47
CA THR A 49 -7.32 -15.50 -9.75
C THR A 49 -7.32 -15.72 -8.24
N LEU A 50 -7.49 -16.97 -7.79
CA LEU A 50 -7.57 -17.28 -6.36
C LEU A 50 -6.24 -17.01 -5.64
N ARG A 51 -5.13 -17.51 -6.19
CA ARG A 51 -3.79 -17.37 -5.59
C ARG A 51 -3.30 -15.92 -5.65
N GLY A 52 -3.55 -15.23 -6.75
CA GLY A 52 -3.17 -13.83 -6.94
C GLY A 52 -3.80 -12.90 -5.90
N VAL A 53 -5.08 -13.10 -5.58
CA VAL A 53 -5.77 -12.34 -4.52
C VAL A 53 -5.15 -12.59 -3.15
N PHE A 54 -4.83 -13.84 -2.79
CA PHE A 54 -4.18 -14.14 -1.51
C PHE A 54 -2.78 -13.53 -1.41
N VAL A 55 -1.98 -13.59 -2.49
CA VAL A 55 -0.67 -12.96 -2.54
C VAL A 55 -0.79 -11.44 -2.40
N PHE A 56 -1.75 -10.82 -3.11
CA PHE A 56 -2.01 -9.39 -3.00
C PHE A 56 -2.40 -8.98 -1.57
N LEU A 57 -3.33 -9.70 -0.94
CA LEU A 57 -3.73 -9.46 0.45
C LEU A 57 -2.55 -9.55 1.41
N GLY A 58 -1.69 -10.57 1.26
CA GLY A 58 -0.49 -10.72 2.07
C GLY A 58 0.48 -9.54 1.91
N VAL A 59 0.78 -9.16 0.66
CA VAL A 59 1.68 -8.02 0.37
C VAL A 59 1.10 -6.71 0.89
N ALA A 60 -0.18 -6.45 0.65
CA ALA A 60 -0.86 -5.25 1.14
C ALA A 60 -0.88 -5.17 2.67
N SER A 61 -1.13 -6.30 3.35
CA SER A 61 -1.11 -6.39 4.82
C SER A 61 0.28 -6.11 5.39
N VAL A 62 1.32 -6.73 4.82
CA VAL A 62 2.71 -6.52 5.30
C VAL A 62 3.13 -5.06 5.09
N LEU A 63 2.88 -4.50 3.90
CA LEU A 63 3.22 -3.11 3.60
C LEU A 63 2.44 -2.13 4.47
N GLY A 64 1.14 -2.35 4.66
CA GLY A 64 0.31 -1.53 5.55
C GLY A 64 0.84 -1.53 6.98
N THR A 65 1.16 -2.72 7.51
CA THR A 65 1.73 -2.86 8.86
C THR A 65 3.08 -2.15 8.99
N LEU A 66 3.95 -2.28 7.99
CA LEU A 66 5.25 -1.61 7.95
C LEU A 66 5.11 -0.08 7.96
N LEU A 67 4.19 0.46 7.15
CA LEU A 67 3.90 1.90 7.13
C LEU A 67 3.37 2.39 8.49
N THR A 68 2.45 1.65 9.11
CA THR A 68 1.95 1.98 10.45
C THR A 68 3.06 1.99 11.49
N LEU A 69 3.95 0.98 11.47
CA LEU A 69 5.09 0.90 12.39
C LEU A 69 6.11 2.02 12.18
N PHE A 70 6.45 2.35 10.93
CA PHE A 70 7.36 3.45 10.62
C PHE A 70 6.80 4.79 11.11
N ARG A 71 5.50 5.03 10.94
CA ARG A 71 4.83 6.21 11.48
C ARG A 71 4.84 6.23 13.01
N ALA A 72 4.47 5.13 13.65
CA ALA A 72 4.49 5.03 15.10
C ALA A 72 5.89 5.33 15.66
N LYS A 73 6.93 4.82 14.99
CA LYS A 73 8.33 5.10 15.36
C LYS A 73 8.71 6.57 15.14
N LEU A 74 8.31 7.19 14.03
CA LEU A 74 8.56 8.63 13.77
C LEU A 74 7.88 9.53 14.81
N ILE A 75 6.62 9.24 15.15
CA ILE A 75 5.87 9.98 16.17
C ILE A 75 6.54 9.82 17.53
N ASN A 76 6.90 8.59 17.93
CA ASN A 76 7.55 8.32 19.21
C ASN A 76 8.93 9.03 19.30
N ASN A 77 9.71 9.06 18.22
CA ASN A 77 10.98 9.80 18.20
C ASN A 77 10.81 11.32 18.37
N SER A 78 9.74 11.92 17.84
CA SER A 78 9.48 13.35 18.02
C SER A 78 9.12 13.74 19.46
N VAL A 79 8.58 12.81 20.24
CA VAL A 79 8.19 13.04 21.65
C VAL A 79 9.40 13.01 22.58
N HIS A 80 10.44 12.24 22.26
CA HIS A 80 11.64 12.12 23.11
C HIS A 80 12.68 13.24 22.91
N THR A 81 12.52 14.11 21.92
CA THR A 81 13.40 15.28 21.69
C THR A 81 12.84 16.60 22.22
N SER A 82 11.72 16.56 22.98
CA SER A 82 11.08 17.74 23.58
C SER A 82 11.41 17.84 25.07
#